data_AF-A0A933WQ93-F1
#
_entry.id   AF-A0A933WQ93-F1
#
_cell.length_a   1.000
_cell.length_b   1.000
_cell.length_c   1.000
_cell.angle_alpha   90.00
_cell.angle_beta   90.00
_cell.angle_gamma   90.00
#
_symmetry.space_group_name_H-M   'P 1'
#
loop_
_entity.id
_entity.type
_entity.pdbx_description
1 polymer ?
#
loop_
_entity_poly.entity_id
_entity_poly.type
_entity_poly.pdbx_seq_one_letter_code
_entity_poly.pdbx_strand_id
1 'polypeptide(L)'
;SEWFFKAHFYQDPVCPGSLGLESFIQLMKAAARERWKGAGGRFESMALGQKHTWLYRGQVIPRNKLVTVEACVTAVDDARRLLKADGFLKVDGLVIYKMTDFALRLV
;
A
#
# COMPACT_ATOMS: atom_id res chain seq x y z
N SER A 1 1.20 22.55 3.31
CA SER A 1 0.28 21.51 2.81
C SER A 1 1.04 20.66 1.81
N GLU A 2 0.75 19.36 1.78
CA GLU A 2 1.38 18.42 0.82
C GLU A 2 1.12 18.81 -0.64
N TRP A 3 2.06 18.47 -1.52
CA TRP A 3 2.03 18.87 -2.93
C TRP A 3 0.79 18.37 -3.67
N PHE A 4 0.35 17.14 -3.38
CA PHE A 4 -0.77 16.51 -4.09
C PHE A 4 -2.10 17.20 -3.84
N PHE A 5 -2.29 17.88 -2.71
CA PHE A 5 -3.53 18.64 -2.46
C PHE A 5 -3.70 19.83 -3.39
N LYS A 6 -2.61 20.40 -3.90
CA LYS A 6 -2.68 21.46 -4.92
C LYS A 6 -2.95 20.91 -6.32
N ALA A 7 -2.61 19.64 -6.56
CA ALA A 7 -2.71 18.98 -7.85
C ALA A 7 -3.97 18.10 -8.00
N HIS A 8 -4.67 17.79 -6.90
CA HIS A 8 -5.74 16.80 -6.88
C HIS A 8 -6.79 17.12 -5.80
N PHE A 9 -7.88 17.81 -6.10
CA PHE A 9 -8.18 18.55 -7.33
C PHE A 9 -8.20 20.05 -7.05
N TYR A 10 -8.22 20.85 -8.11
CA TYR A 10 -8.45 22.29 -7.94
C TYR A 10 -9.80 22.50 -7.23
N GLN A 11 -9.77 23.24 -6.11
CA GLN A 11 -10.91 23.54 -5.21
C GLN A 11 -11.56 22.36 -4.46
N ASP A 12 -11.12 21.12 -4.68
CA ASP A 12 -11.54 19.95 -3.91
C ASP A 12 -10.31 19.09 -3.53
N PRO A 13 -9.47 19.57 -2.58
CA PRO A 13 -8.19 18.95 -2.28
C PRO A 13 -8.40 17.63 -1.52
N VAL A 14 -7.94 16.54 -2.13
CA VAL A 14 -8.01 15.19 -1.58
C VAL A 14 -6.77 14.39 -1.97
N CYS A 15 -6.20 13.63 -1.03
CA CYS A 15 -5.10 12.74 -1.36
C CYS A 15 -5.54 11.72 -2.42
N PRO A 16 -4.81 11.54 -3.53
CA PRO A 16 -5.09 10.49 -4.49
C PRO A 16 -5.08 9.11 -3.81
N GLY A 17 -6.18 8.35 -3.93
CA GLY A 17 -6.28 7.03 -3.31
C GLY A 17 -5.19 6.04 -3.75
N SER A 18 -4.66 6.22 -4.96
CA SER A 18 -3.51 5.47 -5.49
C SER A 18 -2.24 5.67 -4.66
N LEU A 19 -1.99 6.86 -4.09
CA LEU A 19 -0.86 7.08 -3.18
C LEU A 19 -1.05 6.32 -1.87
N GLY A 20 -2.29 6.15 -1.42
CA GLY A 20 -2.61 5.29 -0.28
C GLY A 20 -2.32 3.83 -0.55
N LEU A 21 -2.70 3.29 -1.72
CA LEU A 21 -2.32 1.93 -2.12
C LEU A 21 -0.80 1.78 -2.24
N GLU A 22 -0.12 2.75 -2.86
CA GLU A 22 1.33 2.71 -3.01
C GLU A 22 2.05 2.71 -1.66
N SER A 23 1.57 3.48 -0.66
CA SER A 23 2.15 3.47 0.68
C SER A 23 2.14 2.07 1.33
N PHE A 24 1.06 1.32 1.10
CA PHE A 24 0.94 -0.06 1.56
C PHE A 24 1.85 -1.01 0.77
N ILE A 25 1.94 -0.86 -0.55
CA ILE A 25 2.87 -1.63 -1.39
C ILE A 25 4.34 -1.37 -0.97
N GLN A 26 4.69 -0.13 -0.62
CA GLN A 26 6.02 0.21 -0.12
C GLN A 26 6.30 -0.42 1.24
N LEU A 27 5.31 -0.48 2.13
CA LEU A 27 5.43 -1.22 3.38
C LEU A 27 5.63 -2.73 3.14
N MET A 28 4.92 -3.33 2.18
CA MET A 28 5.17 -4.70 1.75
C MET A 28 6.58 -4.89 1.20
N LYS A 29 7.09 -3.94 0.40
CA LYS A 29 8.46 -3.96 -0.13
C LYS A 29 9.49 -3.90 1.00
N ALA A 30 9.26 -3.06 2.02
CA ALA A 30 10.13 -3.01 3.20
C ALA A 30 10.19 -4.36 3.92
N ALA A 31 9.03 -4.99 4.18
CA ALA A 31 8.96 -6.32 4.78
C ALA A 31 9.64 -7.40 3.92
N ALA A 32 9.44 -7.37 2.60
CA ALA A 32 10.08 -8.30 1.67
C ALA A 32 11.61 -8.13 1.63
N ARG A 33 12.11 -6.87 1.61
CA ARG A 33 13.54 -6.58 1.69
C ARG A 33 14.15 -7.06 3.00
N GLU A 34 13.40 -6.98 4.09
CA GLU A 34 13.86 -7.49 5.37
C GLU A 34 13.92 -9.02 5.42
N ARG A 35 12.96 -9.70 4.79
CA ARG A 35 12.94 -11.17 4.72
C ARG A 35 14.03 -11.72 3.81
N TRP A 36 14.18 -11.16 2.62
CA TRP A 36 15.17 -11.59 1.63
C TRP A 36 16.37 -10.65 1.59
N LYS A 37 16.93 -10.32 2.76
CA LYS A 37 18.12 -9.46 2.88
C LYS A 37 19.26 -10.00 2.01
N GLY A 38 19.90 -9.11 1.26
CA GLY A 38 21.02 -9.46 0.37
C GLY A 38 20.60 -10.07 -0.96
N ALA A 39 19.34 -10.45 -1.15
CA ALA A 39 18.83 -10.82 -2.46
C ALA A 39 18.71 -9.56 -3.34
N GLY A 40 19.51 -9.50 -4.40
CA GLY A 40 19.33 -8.51 -5.46
C GLY A 40 18.06 -8.80 -6.27
N GLY A 41 17.64 -7.81 -7.07
CA GLY A 41 16.50 -7.95 -7.97
C GLY A 41 15.60 -6.73 -7.98
N ARG A 42 14.49 -6.84 -8.72
CA ARG A 42 13.44 -5.83 -8.76
C ARG A 42 12.15 -6.38 -8.17
N PHE A 43 11.34 -5.49 -7.61
CA PHE A 43 10.00 -5.87 -7.18
C PHE A 43 9.02 -5.80 -8.34
N GLU A 44 8.37 -6.92 -8.62
CA GLU A 44 7.14 -6.97 -9.38
C GLU A 44 5.99 -6.66 -8.41
N SER A 45 5.59 -5.39 -8.38
CA SER A 45 4.45 -4.92 -7.57
C SER A 45 3.16 -5.34 -8.25
N MET A 46 2.23 -5.94 -7.50
CA MET A 46 1.02 -6.58 -8.05
C MET A 46 1.39 -7.74 -8.98
N ALA A 47 2.04 -8.75 -8.40
CA ALA A 47 2.55 -9.91 -9.13
C ALA A 47 1.51 -10.49 -10.11
N LEU A 48 1.94 -10.73 -11.35
CA LEU A 48 1.09 -11.16 -12.45
C LEU A 48 0.33 -12.45 -12.09
N GLY A 49 -0.93 -12.50 -12.50
CA GLY A 49 -1.83 -13.63 -12.22
C GLY A 49 -2.32 -13.71 -10.77
N GLN A 50 -1.94 -12.79 -9.88
CA GLN A 50 -2.47 -12.74 -8.51
C GLN A 50 -3.69 -11.81 -8.43
N LYS A 51 -4.85 -12.39 -8.12
CA LYS A 51 -6.06 -11.63 -7.82
C LYS A 51 -5.90 -10.92 -6.48
N HIS A 52 -6.39 -9.69 -6.42
CA HIS A 52 -6.41 -8.84 -5.23
C HIS A 52 -7.61 -7.89 -5.33
N THR A 53 -8.02 -7.29 -4.23
CA THR A 53 -9.11 -6.31 -4.21
C THR A 53 -8.81 -5.17 -3.25
N TRP A 54 -9.36 -3.98 -3.53
CA TRP A 54 -9.29 -2.87 -2.60
C TRP A 54 -10.64 -2.14 -2.52
N LEU A 55 -10.89 -1.50 -1.39
CA LEU A 55 -12.06 -0.68 -1.14
C LEU A 55 -11.66 0.69 -0.63
N TYR A 56 -12.34 1.72 -1.11
CA TYR A 56 -12.26 3.09 -0.60
C TYR A 56 -13.60 3.45 0.05
N ARG A 57 -13.56 3.84 1.33
CA ARG A 57 -14.73 4.21 2.16
C ARG A 57 -14.53 5.52 2.92
N GLY A 58 -13.57 6.33 2.48
CA GLY A 58 -13.31 7.66 3.02
C GLY A 58 -12.18 8.34 2.27
N GLN A 59 -11.77 9.50 2.77
CA GLN A 59 -10.81 10.38 2.09
C GLN A 59 -9.85 11.02 3.10
N VAL A 60 -8.65 11.34 2.62
CA VAL A 60 -7.68 12.16 3.35
C VAL A 60 -7.73 13.56 2.76
N ILE A 61 -8.04 14.55 3.59
CA ILE A 61 -8.19 15.96 3.23
C ILE A 61 -7.22 16.83 4.04
N PRO A 62 -6.98 18.10 3.67
CA PRO A 62 -5.92 18.91 4.28
C PRO A 62 -5.99 19.12 5.80
N ARG A 63 -7.16 18.93 6.41
CA ARG A 63 -7.35 19.06 7.87
C ARG A 63 -6.95 17.82 8.66
N ASN A 64 -6.81 16.67 8.00
CA ASN A 64 -6.40 15.44 8.66
C ASN A 64 -4.94 15.53 9.12
N LYS A 65 -4.61 14.86 10.22
CA LYS A 65 -3.31 15.02 10.89
C LYS A 65 -2.39 13.83 10.71
N LEU A 66 -2.95 12.62 10.73
CA LEU A 66 -2.17 11.39 10.68
C LEU A 66 -2.80 10.37 9.73
N VAL A 67 -1.98 9.87 8.81
CA VAL A 67 -2.30 8.67 8.02
C VAL A 67 -1.49 7.52 8.58
N THR A 68 -2.18 6.43 8.94
CA THR A 68 -1.55 5.19 9.42
C THR A 68 -1.79 4.10 8.40
N VAL A 69 -0.73 3.41 7.99
CA VAL A 69 -0.79 2.32 7.03
C VAL A 69 -0.37 1.04 7.75
N GLU A 70 -1.19 0.02 7.65
CA GLU A 70 -0.98 -1.27 8.31
C GLU A 70 -0.95 -2.37 7.24
N ALA A 71 0.02 -3.27 7.36
CA ALA A 71 0.13 -4.45 6.52
C ALA A 71 0.23 -5.70 7.39
N CYS A 72 -0.54 -6.72 7.04
CA CYS A 72 -0.50 -8.04 7.63
C CYS A 72 -0.06 -9.04 6.56
N VAL A 73 1.14 -9.62 6.72
CA VAL A 73 1.63 -10.64 5.78
C VAL A 73 0.82 -11.92 5.99
N THR A 74 0.09 -12.33 4.95
CA THR A 74 -0.84 -13.46 5.00
C THR A 74 -0.23 -14.75 4.45
N ALA A 75 0.74 -14.65 3.54
CA ALA A 75 1.46 -15.80 3.02
C ALA A 75 2.85 -15.41 2.49
N VAL A 76 3.79 -16.34 2.55
CA VAL A 76 5.12 -16.19 1.94
C VAL A 76 5.55 -17.50 1.28
N ASP A 77 6.07 -17.38 0.05
CA ASP A 77 6.71 -18.45 -0.71
C ASP A 77 8.15 -18.03 -0.99
N ASP A 78 9.09 -18.60 -0.23
CA ASP A 78 10.52 -18.25 -0.35
C ASP A 78 11.15 -18.78 -1.64
N ALA A 79 10.69 -19.93 -2.15
CA ALA A 79 11.21 -20.51 -3.38
C ALA A 79 10.92 -19.60 -4.59
N ARG A 80 9.73 -19.00 -4.62
CA ARG A 80 9.32 -18.05 -5.67
C ARG A 80 9.49 -16.59 -5.29
N ARG A 81 10.03 -16.32 -4.09
CA ARG A 81 10.17 -14.98 -3.46
C ARG A 81 8.90 -14.14 -3.60
N LEU A 82 7.75 -14.73 -3.26
CA LEU A 82 6.43 -14.12 -3.33
C LEU A 82 5.90 -13.87 -1.92
N LEU A 83 5.47 -12.64 -1.65
CA LEU A 83 4.86 -12.22 -0.39
C LEU A 83 3.44 -11.73 -0.66
N LYS A 84 2.48 -12.21 0.12
CA LYS A 84 1.10 -11.72 0.12
C LYS A 84 0.78 -10.99 1.41
N ALA A 85 -0.01 -9.94 1.31
CA ALA A 85 -0.49 -9.20 2.48
C ALA A 85 -1.89 -8.64 2.28
N ASP A 86 -2.59 -8.52 3.40
CA ASP A 86 -3.76 -7.67 3.56
C ASP A 86 -3.35 -6.37 4.25
N GLY A 87 -4.18 -5.33 4.17
CA GLY A 87 -3.86 -4.09 4.83
C GLY A 87 -5.03 -3.14 5.02
N PHE A 88 -4.78 -2.15 5.86
CA PHE A 88 -5.68 -1.03 6.12
C PHE A 88 -4.93 0.28 6.00
N LEU A 89 -5.62 1.31 5.51
CA LEU A 89 -5.18 2.68 5.64
C LEU A 89 -6.20 3.43 6.50
N LYS A 90 -5.71 4.06 7.55
CA LYS A 90 -6.48 4.86 8.50
C LYS A 90 -6.12 6.33 8.37
N VAL A 91 -7.11 7.20 8.54
CA VAL A 91 -6.91 8.64 8.69
C VAL A 91 -7.46 9.07 10.05
N ASP A 92 -6.60 9.67 10.88
CA ASP A 92 -6.92 10.06 12.26
C ASP A 92 -7.60 8.93 13.07
N GLY A 93 -7.15 7.69 12.85
CA GLY A 93 -7.67 6.48 13.51
C GLY A 93 -8.85 5.79 12.80
N LEU A 94 -9.50 6.42 11.83
CA LEU A 94 -10.61 5.83 11.07
C LEU A 94 -10.12 5.04 9.86
N VAL A 95 -10.47 3.76 9.76
CA VAL A 95 -10.18 2.93 8.57
C VAL A 95 -10.97 3.46 7.37
N ILE A 96 -10.25 3.86 6.33
CA ILE A 96 -10.85 4.35 5.09
C ILE A 96 -10.53 3.45 3.90
N TYR A 97 -9.37 2.78 3.87
CA TYR A 97 -9.04 1.81 2.82
C TYR A 97 -8.86 0.42 3.41
N LYS A 98 -9.31 -0.59 2.65
CA LYS A 98 -9.04 -2.00 2.90
C LYS A 98 -8.41 -2.61 1.64
N MET A 99 -7.27 -3.27 1.81
CA MET A 99 -6.53 -3.97 0.76
C MET A 99 -6.52 -5.46 1.09
N THR A 100 -6.88 -6.31 0.13
CA THR A 100 -7.00 -7.76 0.33
C THR A 100 -6.21 -8.50 -0.75
N ASP A 101 -5.43 -9.51 -0.35
CA ASP A 101 -4.67 -10.42 -1.22
C ASP A 101 -3.64 -9.76 -2.14
N PHE A 102 -3.07 -8.62 -1.74
CA PHE A 102 -2.02 -7.98 -2.53
C PHE A 102 -0.77 -8.85 -2.54
N ALA A 103 -0.11 -8.95 -3.69
CA ALA A 103 1.05 -9.81 -3.90
C ALA A 103 2.25 -9.03 -4.46
N LEU A 104 3.41 -9.28 -3.87
CA LEU A 104 4.69 -8.71 -4.25
C LEU A 104 5.68 -9.84 -4.53
N ARG A 105 6.32 -9.82 -5.70
CA ARG A 105 7.37 -10.79 -6.04
C ARG A 105 8.72 -10.10 -6.19
N LEU A 106 9.77 -10.66 -5.61
CA LEU A 106 11.14 -10.27 -5.90
C LEU A 106 11.68 -11.14 -7.04
N VAL A 107 12.00 -10.50 -8.17
CA VAL A 107 12.54 -11.15 -9.37
C VAL A 107 13.98 -10.76 -9.61
#